data_AF-E9G0W4-F1
#
_entry.id   AF-E9G0W4-F1
#
_cell.length_a   1.000
_cell.length_b   1.000
_cell.length_c   1.000
_cell.angle_alpha   90.00
_cell.angle_beta   90.00
_cell.angle_gamma   90.00
#
_symmetry.space_group_name_H-M   'P 1'
#
loop_
_entity.id
_entity.type
_entity.pdbx_description
1 polymer ?
#
loop_
_entity_poly.entity_id
_entity_poly.type
_entity_poly.pdbx_seq_one_letter_code
_entity_poly.pdbx_strand_id
1 'polypeptide(L)'
;MDDTCFTLHQWNMAVELSRQIQVPEIASRLVSHADRLLEHGKISDAVELFRKANCHKEASNLLFQVGEQAIKKWNDPLKIKKLFVLAALLTEEAKNVTTQNSLTMERVSKFLDAPWRPAEAWHYFILAQQQFQQGKLVAVMATSVKLQDYTDILDEETVFSMLALASALNKCFNVCSKAFTCLESIPSVGPADRESYSLLALDIFTKYPPKDGRSSQIECPHCATDIQDWSNNCPECNNRFSSCVATGRPLMDTSLIWTCRVCKHSAAEHDVLTRNSCPLCHSPI
;
A
#
# COMPACT_ATOMS: atom_id res chain seq x y z
N MET A 1 13.38 17.47 -40.26
CA MET A 1 12.13 17.65 -39.47
C MET A 1 12.29 17.17 -38.03
N ASP A 2 13.46 16.63 -37.66
CA ASP A 2 13.69 15.91 -36.41
C ASP A 2 14.03 16.79 -35.19
N ASP A 3 14.56 18.00 -35.38
CA ASP A 3 14.83 18.94 -34.28
C ASP A 3 13.56 19.66 -33.77
N THR A 4 12.52 19.73 -34.60
CA THR A 4 11.29 20.48 -34.28
C THR A 4 10.51 19.88 -33.11
N CYS A 5 10.53 18.56 -32.93
CA CYS A 5 9.84 17.92 -31.80
C CYS A 5 10.51 18.23 -30.44
N PHE A 6 11.83 18.38 -30.44
CA PHE A 6 12.60 18.79 -29.26
C PHE A 6 12.27 20.23 -28.85
N THR A 7 12.11 21.12 -29.84
CA THR A 7 11.77 22.53 -29.60
C THR A 7 10.29 22.71 -29.19
N LEU A 8 9.39 21.86 -29.70
CA LEU A 8 7.93 22.04 -29.56
C LEU A 8 7.30 21.29 -28.37
N HIS A 9 8.08 20.55 -27.55
CA HIS A 9 7.56 19.75 -26.42
C HIS A 9 6.51 18.69 -26.82
N GLN A 10 6.48 18.29 -28.09
CA GLN A 10 5.48 17.36 -28.66
C GLN A 10 5.98 15.91 -28.66
N TRP A 11 6.45 15.42 -27.50
CA TRP A 11 7.01 14.08 -27.34
C TRP A 11 6.03 12.96 -27.70
N ASN A 12 4.72 13.16 -27.46
CA ASN A 12 3.66 12.23 -27.86
C ASN A 12 3.70 11.97 -29.37
N MET A 13 3.71 13.04 -30.18
CA MET A 13 3.70 12.96 -31.64
C MET A 13 5.03 12.44 -32.18
N ALA A 14 6.15 12.80 -31.55
CA ALA A 14 7.48 12.29 -31.91
C ALA A 14 7.58 10.77 -31.73
N VAL A 15 7.09 10.25 -30.60
CA VAL A 15 7.11 8.81 -30.28
C VAL A 15 6.12 8.04 -31.14
N GLU A 16 4.96 8.64 -31.45
CA GLU A 16 3.97 8.03 -32.35
C GLU A 16 4.48 7.97 -33.80
N LEU A 17 5.09 9.04 -34.31
CA LEU A 17 5.72 9.07 -35.63
C LEU A 17 6.93 8.14 -35.73
N SER A 18 7.77 8.03 -34.69
CA SER A 18 8.89 7.09 -34.70
C SER A 18 8.44 5.63 -34.77
N ARG A 19 7.31 5.31 -34.14
CA ARG A 19 6.72 3.95 -34.19
C ARG A 19 6.09 3.66 -35.54
N GLN A 20 5.39 4.62 -36.14
CA GLN A 20 4.78 4.48 -37.47
C GLN A 20 5.82 4.37 -38.60
N ILE A 21 6.94 5.08 -38.48
CA ILE A 21 8.00 5.14 -39.49
C ILE A 21 9.13 4.13 -39.20
N GLN A 22 9.05 3.35 -38.10
CA GLN A 22 10.12 2.47 -37.61
C GLN A 22 11.48 3.17 -37.49
N VAL A 23 11.51 4.35 -36.87
CA VAL A 23 12.75 5.08 -36.57
C VAL A 23 13.13 4.79 -35.10
N PRO A 24 14.01 3.80 -34.83
CA PRO A 24 14.40 3.42 -33.46
C PRO A 24 15.20 4.53 -32.75
N GLU A 25 15.74 5.49 -33.50
CA GLU A 25 16.57 6.57 -32.98
C GLU A 25 15.83 7.53 -32.04
N ILE A 26 14.51 7.68 -32.19
CA ILE A 26 13.71 8.54 -31.29
C ILE A 26 13.47 7.83 -29.95
N ALA A 27 13.26 6.51 -29.96
CA ALA A 27 13.14 5.72 -28.74
C ALA A 27 14.46 5.70 -27.95
N SER A 28 15.60 5.54 -28.63
CA SER A 28 16.91 5.58 -27.96
C SER A 28 17.24 6.96 -27.40
N ARG A 29 16.88 8.06 -28.09
CA ARG A 29 17.02 9.42 -27.58
C ARG A 29 16.12 9.71 -26.38
N LEU A 30 14.89 9.19 -26.36
CA LEU A 30 13.98 9.31 -25.21
C LEU A 30 14.58 8.67 -23.97
N VAL A 31 15.08 7.43 -24.09
CA VAL A 31 15.74 6.70 -22.99
C VAL A 31 17.00 7.44 -22.53
N SER A 32 17.88 7.85 -23.45
CA SER A 32 19.10 8.60 -23.10
C SER A 32 18.79 9.93 -22.40
N HIS A 33 17.72 10.63 -22.80
CA HIS A 33 17.30 11.85 -22.12
C HIS A 33 16.77 11.55 -20.71
N ALA A 34 15.97 10.50 -20.55
CA ALA A 34 15.50 10.04 -19.25
C ALA A 34 16.66 9.67 -18.33
N ASP A 35 17.64 8.89 -18.82
CA ASP A 35 18.83 8.51 -18.05
C ASP A 35 19.60 9.74 -17.55
N ARG A 36 19.81 10.74 -18.41
CA ARG A 36 20.44 12.00 -18.01
C ARG A 36 19.64 12.74 -16.93
N LEU A 37 18.31 12.74 -17.00
CA LEU A 37 17.47 13.34 -15.95
C LEU A 37 17.61 12.57 -14.63
N LEU A 38 17.66 11.23 -14.69
CA LEU A 38 17.84 10.38 -13.52
C LEU A 38 19.22 10.57 -12.87
N GLU A 39 20.28 10.71 -13.64
CA GLU A 39 21.64 11.03 -13.14
C GLU A 39 21.68 12.36 -12.37
N HIS A 40 20.89 13.34 -12.79
CA HIS A 40 20.76 14.65 -12.11
C HIS A 40 19.72 14.65 -10.98
N GLY A 41 19.13 13.48 -10.64
CA GLY A 41 18.12 13.36 -9.59
C GLY A 41 16.75 13.98 -9.94
N LYS A 42 16.51 14.32 -11.22
CA LYS A 42 15.27 14.93 -11.72
C LYS A 42 14.21 13.88 -12.03
N ILE A 43 13.80 13.14 -11.01
CA ILE A 43 12.89 12.01 -11.13
C ILE A 43 11.52 12.44 -11.66
N SER A 44 10.96 13.55 -11.16
CA SER A 44 9.66 14.08 -11.60
C SER A 44 9.65 14.41 -13.09
N ASP A 45 10.72 15.04 -13.59
CA ASP A 45 10.86 15.40 -14.99
C ASP A 45 10.94 14.14 -15.87
N ALA A 46 11.69 13.12 -15.43
CA ALA A 46 11.79 11.84 -16.13
C ALA A 46 10.43 11.11 -16.19
N VAL A 47 9.66 11.10 -15.09
CA VAL A 47 8.31 10.53 -15.05
C VAL A 47 7.36 11.29 -15.99
N GLU A 48 7.41 12.62 -15.99
CA GLU A 48 6.59 13.44 -16.87
C GLU A 48 6.94 13.22 -18.35
N LEU A 49 8.23 13.08 -18.67
CA LEU A 49 8.72 12.73 -20.00
C LEU A 49 8.12 11.40 -20.48
N PHE A 50 8.19 10.34 -19.65
CA PHE A 50 7.62 9.04 -20.00
C PHE A 50 6.10 9.10 -20.17
N ARG A 51 5.39 9.82 -19.30
CA ARG A 51 3.93 10.01 -19.42
C ARG A 51 3.57 10.77 -20.71
N LYS A 52 4.29 11.84 -21.04
CA LYS A 52 4.15 12.62 -22.29
C LYS A 52 4.65 11.87 -23.54
N ALA A 53 5.16 10.67 -23.39
CA ALA A 53 5.54 9.77 -24.48
C ALA A 53 4.55 8.59 -24.61
N ASN A 54 3.46 8.58 -23.84
CA ASN A 54 2.58 7.44 -23.65
C ASN A 54 3.28 6.16 -23.14
N CYS A 55 4.47 6.28 -22.57
CA CYS A 55 5.27 5.21 -21.94
C CYS A 55 4.88 5.06 -20.46
N HIS A 56 3.58 4.80 -20.22
CA HIS A 56 3.01 4.75 -18.87
C HIS A 56 3.59 3.62 -18.00
N LYS A 57 3.99 2.49 -18.61
CA LYS A 57 4.61 1.36 -17.91
C LYS A 57 5.99 1.72 -17.39
N GLU A 58 6.78 2.41 -18.19
CA GLU A 58 8.12 2.88 -17.86
C GLU A 58 8.07 3.94 -16.74
N ALA A 59 7.13 4.89 -16.85
CA ALA A 59 6.85 5.87 -15.80
C ALA A 59 6.46 5.20 -14.47
N SER A 60 5.56 4.21 -14.53
CA SER A 60 5.13 3.44 -13.37
C SER A 60 6.28 2.67 -12.72
N ASN A 61 7.07 1.92 -13.52
CA ASN A 61 8.23 1.17 -13.04
C ASN A 61 9.27 2.07 -12.37
N LEU A 62 9.53 3.25 -12.94
CA LEU A 62 10.42 4.23 -12.33
C LEU A 62 9.91 4.68 -10.96
N LEU A 63 8.62 4.99 -10.82
CA LEU A 63 8.03 5.38 -9.54
C LEU A 63 8.06 4.26 -8.50
N PHE A 64 7.86 2.99 -8.91
CA PHE A 64 8.03 1.84 -8.01
C PHE A 64 9.46 1.74 -7.49
N GLN A 65 10.47 1.85 -8.36
CA GLN A 65 11.88 1.81 -7.94
C GLN A 65 12.23 2.95 -6.98
N VAL A 66 11.72 4.14 -7.26
CA VAL A 66 11.92 5.32 -6.39
C VAL A 66 11.20 5.12 -5.04
N GLY A 67 10.02 4.50 -5.05
CA GLY A 67 9.29 4.09 -3.84
C GLY A 67 10.08 3.09 -3.00
N GLU A 68 10.64 2.05 -3.60
CA GLU A 68 11.48 1.06 -2.91
C GLU A 68 12.75 1.70 -2.30
N GLN A 69 13.39 2.61 -3.03
CA GLN A 69 14.52 3.37 -2.49
C GLN A 69 14.09 4.27 -1.33
N ALA A 70 12.89 4.85 -1.39
CA ALA A 70 12.35 5.67 -0.32
C ALA A 70 12.05 4.85 0.94
N ILE A 71 11.59 3.60 0.80
CA ILE A 71 11.45 2.66 1.92
C ILE A 71 12.81 2.40 2.57
N LYS A 72 13.83 2.03 1.77
CA LYS A 72 15.19 1.74 2.28
C LYS A 72 15.84 2.91 3.02
N LYS A 73 15.54 4.14 2.62
CA LYS A 73 16.04 5.37 3.25
C LYS A 73 15.17 5.83 4.43
N TRP A 74 14.11 5.11 4.76
CA TRP A 74 13.09 5.50 5.73
C TRP A 74 12.61 6.95 5.52
N ASN A 75 12.27 7.27 4.27
CA ASN A 75 11.68 8.56 3.94
C ASN A 75 10.27 8.70 4.55
N ASP A 76 9.76 9.93 4.58
CA ASP A 76 8.38 10.25 5.00
C ASP A 76 7.35 9.25 4.45
N PRO A 77 6.61 8.52 5.33
CA PRO A 77 5.59 7.55 4.92
C PRO A 77 4.56 8.12 3.94
N LEU A 78 4.19 9.41 4.06
CA LEU A 78 3.26 10.06 3.14
C LEU A 78 3.85 10.16 1.74
N LYS A 79 5.15 10.48 1.62
CA LYS A 79 5.86 10.49 0.34
C LYS A 79 5.91 9.10 -0.27
N ILE A 80 6.19 8.06 0.53
CA ILE A 80 6.22 6.68 0.08
C ILE A 80 4.83 6.26 -0.46
N LYS A 81 3.76 6.51 0.29
CA LYS A 81 2.38 6.26 -0.18
C LYS A 81 2.11 6.97 -1.51
N LYS A 82 2.44 8.26 -1.62
CA LYS A 82 2.21 9.06 -2.84
C LYS A 82 2.92 8.47 -4.06
N LEU A 83 4.16 8.01 -3.92
CA LEU A 83 4.91 7.39 -5.02
C LEU A 83 4.20 6.12 -5.52
N PHE A 84 3.77 5.24 -4.62
CA PHE A 84 3.06 4.02 -5.02
C PHE A 84 1.65 4.28 -5.55
N VAL A 85 0.92 5.27 -5.03
CA VAL A 85 -0.38 5.68 -5.60
C VAL A 85 -0.19 6.17 -7.04
N LEU A 86 0.81 7.03 -7.29
CA LEU A 86 1.09 7.54 -8.65
C LEU A 86 1.49 6.41 -9.60
N ALA A 87 2.32 5.47 -9.15
CA ALA A 87 2.70 4.30 -9.93
C ALA A 87 1.48 3.43 -10.28
N ALA A 88 0.59 3.21 -9.32
CA ALA A 88 -0.63 2.43 -9.54
C ALA A 88 -1.59 3.11 -10.52
N LEU A 89 -1.78 4.43 -10.41
CA LEU A 89 -2.59 5.22 -11.34
C LEU A 89 -2.06 5.11 -12.78
N LEU A 90 -0.75 5.29 -12.99
CA LEU A 90 -0.13 5.12 -14.30
C LEU A 90 -0.29 3.70 -14.86
N THR A 91 -0.30 2.69 -13.98
CA THR A 91 -0.54 1.30 -14.38
C THR A 91 -1.98 1.09 -14.85
N GLU A 92 -2.96 1.72 -14.19
CA GLU A 92 -4.36 1.71 -14.63
C GLU A 92 -4.55 2.49 -15.94
N GLU A 93 -3.89 3.65 -16.10
CA GLU A 93 -3.89 4.39 -17.36
C GLU A 93 -3.32 3.55 -18.52
N ALA A 94 -2.23 2.80 -18.27
CA ALA A 94 -1.63 1.92 -19.25
C ALA A 94 -2.57 0.78 -19.71
N LYS A 95 -3.51 0.32 -18.87
CA LYS A 95 -4.50 -0.71 -19.23
C LYS A 95 -5.60 -0.15 -20.14
N ASN A 96 -5.98 1.12 -19.93
CA ASN A 96 -6.99 1.79 -20.73
C ASN A 96 -6.48 2.14 -22.14
N VAL A 97 -5.16 2.25 -22.31
CA VAL A 97 -4.49 2.37 -23.62
C VAL A 97 -4.24 0.96 -24.17
N THR A 98 -5.28 0.32 -24.69
CA THR A 98 -5.21 -1.08 -25.14
C THR A 98 -4.31 -1.23 -26.40
N THR A 99 -3.36 -2.18 -26.32
CA THR A 99 -2.97 -3.15 -27.37
C THR A 99 -1.89 -2.93 -28.44
N GLN A 100 -0.94 -1.97 -28.46
CA GLN A 100 0.24 -2.12 -29.38
C GLN A 100 1.61 -1.55 -28.96
N ASN A 101 1.75 -0.84 -27.84
CA ASN A 101 2.88 0.09 -27.71
C ASN A 101 3.74 -0.13 -26.47
N SER A 102 4.55 -1.19 -26.43
CA SER A 102 5.61 -1.35 -25.41
C SER A 102 6.97 -1.24 -26.09
N LEU A 103 7.76 -0.22 -25.73
CA LEU A 103 9.20 -0.28 -25.92
C LEU A 103 9.70 -1.21 -24.81
N THR A 104 10.29 -2.34 -25.14
CA THR A 104 10.67 -3.35 -24.14
C THR A 104 11.88 -2.86 -23.34
N MET A 105 11.63 -2.15 -22.24
CA MET A 105 12.59 -1.99 -21.16
C MET A 105 12.44 -3.20 -20.23
N GLU A 106 13.40 -4.12 -20.26
CA GLU A 106 13.36 -5.46 -19.61
C GLU A 106 13.26 -5.46 -18.07
N ARG A 107 13.05 -4.31 -17.41
CA ARG A 107 12.93 -4.20 -15.96
C ARG A 107 11.46 -4.09 -15.54
N VAL A 108 10.72 -5.17 -15.72
CA VAL A 108 9.33 -5.31 -15.23
C VAL A 108 9.40 -5.52 -13.71
N SER A 109 8.91 -4.55 -12.94
CA SER A 109 8.83 -4.68 -11.48
C SER A 109 7.83 -5.77 -11.09
N LYS A 110 8.16 -6.58 -10.07
CA LYS A 110 7.31 -7.65 -9.53
C LYS A 110 5.91 -7.16 -9.09
N PHE A 111 5.74 -5.84 -8.91
CA PHE A 111 4.52 -5.22 -8.41
C PHE A 111 3.52 -4.81 -9.49
N LEU A 112 3.82 -5.01 -10.78
CA LEU A 112 2.87 -4.68 -11.85
C LEU A 112 1.60 -5.55 -11.84
N ASP A 113 1.65 -6.73 -11.23
CA ASP A 113 0.50 -7.62 -11.10
C ASP A 113 -0.48 -7.18 -10.00
N ALA A 114 0.01 -6.45 -8.99
CA ALA A 114 -0.77 -5.91 -7.88
C ALA A 114 -0.34 -4.47 -7.54
N PRO A 115 -0.55 -3.51 -8.46
CA PRO A 115 0.10 -2.19 -8.38
C PRO A 115 -0.36 -1.36 -7.17
N TRP A 116 -1.55 -1.62 -6.66
CA TRP A 116 -2.10 -0.94 -5.49
C TRP A 116 -1.57 -1.46 -4.15
N ARG A 117 -0.98 -2.66 -4.11
CA ARG A 117 -0.65 -3.33 -2.84
C ARG A 117 0.38 -2.57 -1.99
N PRO A 118 1.47 -2.01 -2.55
CA PRO A 118 2.38 -1.17 -1.77
C PRO A 118 1.74 0.13 -1.31
N ALA A 119 0.86 0.73 -2.14
CA ALA A 119 0.13 1.92 -1.74
C ALA A 119 -0.83 1.64 -0.57
N GLU A 120 -1.48 0.48 -0.59
CA GLU A 120 -2.41 0.01 0.44
C GLU A 120 -1.68 -0.27 1.77
N ALA A 121 -0.52 -0.94 1.73
CA ALA A 121 0.31 -1.21 2.91
C ALA A 121 0.65 0.08 3.66
N TRP A 122 1.26 1.04 2.96
CA TRP A 122 1.64 2.33 3.55
C TRP A 122 0.43 3.17 3.94
N HIS A 123 -0.69 3.04 3.22
CA HIS A 123 -1.94 3.69 3.58
C HIS A 123 -2.46 3.24 4.95
N TYR A 124 -2.56 1.94 5.20
CA TYR A 124 -3.00 1.43 6.50
C TYR A 124 -1.98 1.73 7.60
N PHE A 125 -0.69 1.77 7.29
CA PHE A 125 0.34 2.12 8.27
C PHE A 125 0.15 3.56 8.77
N ILE A 126 0.00 4.51 7.84
CA ILE A 126 -0.30 5.91 8.17
C ILE A 126 -1.64 6.02 8.91
N LEU A 127 -2.65 5.27 8.49
CA LEU A 127 -3.97 5.28 9.12
C LEU A 127 -3.89 4.82 10.58
N ALA A 128 -3.16 3.74 10.87
CA ALA A 128 -2.95 3.24 12.23
C ALA A 128 -2.27 4.29 13.11
N GLN A 129 -1.22 4.96 12.60
CA GLN A 129 -0.55 6.05 13.32
C GLN A 129 -1.49 7.22 13.62
N GLN A 130 -2.30 7.65 12.64
CA GLN A 130 -3.29 8.72 12.82
C GLN A 130 -4.36 8.35 13.85
N GLN A 131 -4.89 7.14 13.78
CA GLN A 131 -5.88 6.63 14.74
C GLN A 131 -5.29 6.57 16.15
N PHE A 132 -4.01 6.22 16.27
CA PHE A 132 -3.29 6.17 17.54
C PHE A 132 -3.16 7.56 18.16
N GLN A 133 -2.73 8.54 17.36
CA GLN A 133 -2.66 9.95 17.79
C GLN A 133 -4.02 10.53 18.18
N GLN A 134 -5.10 10.07 17.53
CA GLN A 134 -6.48 10.46 17.85
C GLN A 134 -7.07 9.71 19.05
N GLY A 135 -6.33 8.77 19.67
CA GLY A 135 -6.82 7.96 20.79
C GLY A 135 -7.92 6.95 20.40
N LYS A 136 -8.09 6.65 19.11
CA LYS A 136 -9.13 5.72 18.61
C LYS A 136 -8.66 4.27 18.74
N LEU A 137 -8.42 3.82 19.97
CA LEU A 137 -7.76 2.54 20.27
C LEU A 137 -8.37 1.34 19.55
N VAL A 138 -9.69 1.23 19.50
CA VAL A 138 -10.39 0.13 18.79
C VAL A 138 -10.08 0.12 17.30
N ALA A 139 -10.06 1.30 16.67
CA ALA A 139 -9.74 1.42 15.24
C ALA A 139 -8.27 1.08 14.98
N VAL A 140 -7.36 1.55 15.84
CA VAL A 140 -5.94 1.21 15.75
C VAL A 140 -5.75 -0.29 15.78
N MET A 141 -6.38 -0.99 16.73
CA MET A 141 -6.25 -2.44 16.85
C MET A 141 -6.68 -3.14 15.56
N ALA A 142 -7.85 -2.81 15.02
CA ALA A 142 -8.34 -3.41 13.78
C ALA A 142 -7.39 -3.13 12.59
N THR A 143 -6.91 -1.89 12.45
CA THR A 143 -5.96 -1.53 11.41
C THR A 143 -4.62 -2.26 11.60
N SER A 144 -4.11 -2.40 12.83
CA SER A 144 -2.89 -3.15 13.12
C SER A 144 -3.04 -4.64 12.81
N VAL A 145 -4.22 -5.23 13.04
CA VAL A 145 -4.51 -6.61 12.63
C VAL A 145 -4.45 -6.73 11.10
N LYS A 146 -4.95 -5.73 10.36
CA LYS A 146 -4.82 -5.64 8.89
C LYS A 146 -3.38 -5.47 8.41
N LEU A 147 -2.51 -4.77 9.14
CA LEU A 147 -1.11 -4.59 8.74
C LEU A 147 -0.34 -5.90 8.61
N GLN A 148 -0.75 -6.97 9.29
CA GLN A 148 -0.16 -8.31 9.15
C GLN A 148 -0.24 -8.85 7.71
N ASP A 149 -1.21 -8.40 6.90
CA ASP A 149 -1.31 -8.80 5.50
C ASP A 149 -0.19 -8.20 4.62
N TYR A 150 0.65 -7.30 5.14
CA TYR A 150 1.66 -6.53 4.39
C TYR A 150 3.08 -6.63 4.95
N THR A 151 3.41 -7.68 5.72
CA THR A 151 4.77 -7.91 6.27
C THR A 151 5.84 -8.19 5.21
N ASP A 152 5.45 -8.43 3.97
CA ASP A 152 6.33 -8.52 2.81
C ASP A 152 6.74 -7.14 2.24
N ILE A 153 6.06 -6.06 2.64
CA ILE A 153 6.33 -4.68 2.21
C ILE A 153 6.77 -3.80 3.39
N LEU A 154 6.11 -3.97 4.53
CA LEU A 154 6.40 -3.27 5.77
C LEU A 154 7.32 -4.13 6.63
N ASP A 155 8.17 -3.47 7.41
CA ASP A 155 9.02 -4.15 8.37
C ASP A 155 8.18 -4.95 9.38
N GLU A 156 8.49 -6.24 9.49
CA GLU A 156 7.72 -7.21 10.28
C GLU A 156 7.73 -6.85 11.77
N GLU A 157 8.88 -6.42 12.29
CA GLU A 157 9.05 -5.98 13.68
C GLU A 157 8.19 -4.75 13.98
N THR A 158 8.15 -3.78 13.06
CA THR A 158 7.30 -2.59 13.17
C THR A 158 5.81 -2.95 13.18
N VAL A 159 5.37 -3.85 12.30
CA VAL A 159 3.96 -4.29 12.22
C VAL A 159 3.53 -4.96 13.52
N PHE A 160 4.32 -5.93 14.03
CA PHE A 160 3.96 -6.64 15.25
C PHE A 160 4.15 -5.79 16.52
N SER A 161 5.08 -4.85 16.54
CA SER A 161 5.21 -3.86 17.62
C SER A 161 3.97 -2.97 17.71
N MET A 162 3.47 -2.49 16.57
CA MET A 162 2.24 -1.70 16.51
C MET A 162 1.01 -2.52 16.93
N LEU A 163 0.95 -3.81 16.57
CA LEU A 163 -0.11 -4.71 17.01
C LEU A 163 -0.04 -5.01 18.51
N ALA A 164 1.14 -5.30 19.06
CA ALA A 164 1.35 -5.55 20.48
C ALA A 164 0.94 -4.33 21.31
N LEU A 165 1.39 -3.13 20.92
CA LEU A 165 1.01 -1.88 21.58
C LEU A 165 -0.50 -1.62 21.51
N ALA A 166 -1.09 -1.71 20.32
CA ALA A 166 -2.52 -1.46 20.14
C ALA A 166 -3.38 -2.45 20.92
N SER A 167 -3.05 -3.74 20.88
CA SER A 167 -3.79 -4.79 21.58
C SER A 167 -3.65 -4.70 23.10
N ALA A 168 -2.46 -4.36 23.63
CA ALA A 168 -2.26 -4.10 25.05
C ALA A 168 -3.14 -2.94 25.55
N LEU A 169 -3.17 -1.83 24.81
CA LEU A 169 -4.00 -0.66 25.15
C LEU A 169 -5.51 -0.96 25.08
N ASN A 170 -5.93 -1.87 24.21
CA ASN A 170 -7.32 -2.34 24.12
C ASN A 170 -7.66 -3.46 25.11
N LYS A 171 -6.70 -3.92 25.93
CA LYS A 171 -6.86 -5.09 26.83
C LYS A 171 -7.20 -6.39 26.08
N CYS A 172 -6.78 -6.50 24.83
CA CYS A 172 -6.88 -7.73 24.03
C CYS A 172 -5.59 -8.53 24.18
N PHE A 173 -5.38 -9.12 25.36
CA PHE A 173 -4.09 -9.71 25.73
C PHE A 173 -3.78 -11.04 25.02
N ASN A 174 -4.80 -11.74 24.48
CA ASN A 174 -4.55 -12.92 23.65
C ASN A 174 -4.02 -12.52 22.28
N VAL A 175 -4.53 -11.45 21.68
CA VAL A 175 -3.93 -10.86 20.46
C VAL A 175 -2.52 -10.32 20.76
N CYS A 176 -2.34 -9.63 21.88
CA CYS A 176 -1.04 -9.11 22.31
C CYS A 176 0.01 -10.22 22.46
N SER A 177 -0.33 -11.30 23.15
CA SER A 177 0.57 -12.44 23.36
C SER A 177 1.01 -13.07 22.04
N LYS A 178 0.09 -13.24 21.08
CA LYS A 178 0.44 -13.72 19.74
C LYS A 178 1.39 -12.78 19.01
N ALA A 179 1.21 -11.47 19.13
CA ALA A 179 2.12 -10.49 18.54
C ALA A 179 3.53 -10.58 19.15
N PHE A 180 3.65 -10.78 20.48
CA PHE A 180 4.95 -11.04 21.12
C PHE A 180 5.61 -12.34 20.64
N THR A 181 4.84 -13.42 20.48
CA THR A 181 5.36 -14.67 19.90
C THR A 181 5.90 -14.43 18.49
N CYS A 182 5.20 -13.65 17.67
CA CYS A 182 5.70 -13.27 16.35
C CYS A 182 7.00 -12.46 16.45
N LEU A 183 7.06 -11.42 17.28
CA LEU A 183 8.26 -10.59 17.50
C LEU A 183 9.49 -11.43 17.90
N GLU A 184 9.33 -12.36 18.83
CA GLU A 184 10.41 -13.24 19.27
C GLU A 184 10.89 -14.19 18.16
N SER A 185 9.99 -14.56 17.24
CA SER A 185 10.28 -15.49 16.14
C SER A 185 10.94 -14.83 14.92
N ILE A 186 11.01 -13.49 14.87
CA ILE A 186 11.61 -12.77 13.73
C ILE A 186 13.12 -13.10 13.65
N PRO A 187 13.62 -13.61 12.51
CA PRO A 187 15.03 -13.99 12.37
C PRO A 187 16.01 -12.81 12.39
N SER A 188 15.59 -11.64 11.90
CA SER A 188 16.42 -10.43 11.84
C SER A 188 16.58 -9.73 13.18
N VAL A 189 15.74 -10.03 14.17
CA VAL A 189 15.80 -9.45 15.52
C VAL A 189 17.01 -10.04 16.26
N GLY A 190 17.85 -9.16 16.80
CA GLY A 190 19.04 -9.53 17.56
C GLY A 190 18.72 -10.23 18.89
N PRO A 191 19.68 -10.94 19.50
CA PRO A 191 19.45 -11.66 20.76
C PRO A 191 19.05 -10.73 21.91
N ALA A 192 19.60 -9.51 21.97
CA ALA A 192 19.28 -8.54 23.02
C ALA A 192 17.84 -7.99 22.91
N ASP A 193 17.39 -7.69 21.70
CA ASP A 193 16.02 -7.22 21.46
C ASP A 193 15.01 -8.35 21.70
N ARG A 194 15.35 -9.59 21.29
CA ARG A 194 14.54 -10.78 21.59
C ARG A 194 14.39 -11.02 23.10
N GLU A 195 15.47 -10.87 23.86
CA GLU A 195 15.40 -10.93 25.33
C GLU A 195 14.53 -9.80 25.89
N SER A 196 14.64 -8.59 25.35
CA SER A 196 13.82 -7.45 25.75
C SER A 196 12.32 -7.69 25.50
N TYR A 197 11.95 -8.28 24.35
CA TYR A 197 10.57 -8.69 24.08
C TYR A 197 10.08 -9.75 25.07
N SER A 198 10.91 -10.74 25.38
CA SER A 198 10.57 -11.82 26.31
C SER A 198 10.36 -11.30 27.75
N LEU A 199 11.23 -10.42 28.23
CA LEU A 199 11.10 -9.77 29.54
C LEU A 199 9.84 -8.91 29.60
N LEU A 200 9.57 -8.12 28.57
CA LEU A 200 8.37 -7.29 28.49
C LEU A 200 7.09 -8.14 28.45
N ALA A 201 7.10 -9.25 27.69
CA ALA A 201 6.00 -10.20 27.67
C ALA A 201 5.75 -10.79 29.07
N LEU A 202 6.80 -11.18 29.79
CA LEU A 202 6.68 -11.69 31.16
C LEU A 202 6.09 -10.65 32.11
N ASP A 203 6.55 -9.40 32.04
CA ASP A 203 6.04 -8.29 32.87
C ASP A 203 4.56 -7.98 32.63
N ILE A 204 4.10 -8.13 31.39
CA ILE A 204 2.70 -7.92 31.02
C ILE A 204 1.86 -9.12 31.44
N PHE A 205 2.24 -10.34 31.02
CA PHE A 205 1.36 -11.51 31.10
C PHE A 205 1.33 -12.19 32.47
N THR A 206 2.30 -11.89 33.35
CA THR A 206 2.21 -12.25 34.78
C THR A 206 1.09 -11.47 35.49
N LYS A 207 0.78 -10.25 35.04
CA LYS A 207 -0.28 -9.39 35.59
C LYS A 207 -1.60 -9.57 34.85
N TYR A 208 -1.53 -9.75 33.53
CA TYR A 208 -2.68 -9.80 32.63
C TYR A 208 -2.66 -11.10 31.83
N PRO A 209 -3.46 -12.12 32.18
CA PRO A 209 -3.45 -13.38 31.45
C PRO A 209 -3.82 -13.15 29.97
N PRO A 210 -3.29 -13.95 29.02
CA PRO A 210 -3.60 -13.87 27.59
C PRO A 210 -5.07 -14.23 27.28
N LYS A 211 -5.98 -13.33 27.63
CA LYS A 211 -7.41 -13.40 27.39
C LYS A 211 -7.85 -12.04 26.86
N ASP A 212 -8.68 -12.06 25.84
CA ASP A 212 -9.22 -10.82 25.29
C ASP A 212 -10.35 -10.32 26.20
N GLY A 213 -10.16 -9.13 26.78
CA GLY A 213 -11.18 -8.51 27.63
C GLY A 213 -12.36 -7.93 26.86
N ARG A 214 -12.20 -7.73 25.54
CA ARG A 214 -13.23 -7.21 24.65
C ARG A 214 -13.95 -8.37 23.97
N SER A 215 -15.27 -8.44 24.17
CA SER A 215 -16.15 -9.47 23.60
C SER A 215 -17.01 -8.91 22.45
N SER A 216 -16.49 -7.97 21.67
CA SER A 216 -17.21 -7.43 20.51
C SER A 216 -17.24 -8.47 19.40
N GLN A 217 -18.18 -9.39 19.52
CA GLN A 217 -18.46 -10.46 18.57
C GLN A 217 -19.52 -10.03 17.58
N ILE A 218 -19.37 -10.49 16.35
CA ILE A 218 -20.31 -10.33 15.25
C ILE A 218 -20.46 -11.67 14.55
N GLU A 219 -21.61 -11.90 13.93
CA GLU A 219 -21.84 -13.10 13.14
C GLU A 219 -21.14 -12.97 11.78
N CYS A 220 -20.45 -14.03 11.36
CA CYS A 220 -19.89 -14.09 10.02
C CYS A 220 -21.02 -14.04 8.97
N PRO A 221 -20.98 -13.11 7.99
CA PRO A 221 -22.01 -13.00 6.96
C PRO A 221 -22.17 -14.24 6.06
N HIS A 222 -21.19 -15.14 6.07
CA HIS A 222 -21.16 -16.32 5.21
C HIS A 222 -21.58 -17.61 5.92
N CYS A 223 -21.21 -17.79 7.19
CA CYS A 223 -21.46 -19.04 7.93
C CYS A 223 -22.08 -18.85 9.31
N ALA A 224 -22.42 -17.62 9.69
CA ALA A 224 -23.01 -17.24 10.98
C ALA A 224 -22.17 -17.58 12.23
N THR A 225 -20.94 -18.05 12.08
CA THR A 225 -20.01 -18.26 13.22
C THR A 225 -19.67 -16.92 13.87
N ASP A 226 -19.68 -16.88 15.20
CA ASP A 226 -19.23 -15.72 15.98
C ASP A 226 -17.74 -15.46 15.77
N ILE A 227 -17.43 -14.27 15.28
CA ILE A 227 -16.06 -13.79 15.06
C ILE A 227 -15.84 -12.45 15.73
N GLN A 228 -14.59 -12.09 15.97
CA GLN A 228 -14.24 -10.77 16.50
C GLN A 228 -14.47 -9.68 15.44
N ASP A 229 -14.88 -8.49 15.87
CA ASP A 229 -15.14 -7.34 14.99
C ASP A 229 -13.89 -6.80 14.26
N TRP A 230 -12.69 -7.21 14.69
CA TRP A 230 -11.40 -6.90 14.05
C TRP A 230 -10.84 -8.04 13.19
N SER A 231 -11.53 -9.17 13.05
CA SER A 231 -11.04 -10.31 12.26
C SER A 231 -11.04 -10.00 10.75
N ASN A 232 -9.94 -10.27 10.06
CA ASN A 232 -9.85 -10.13 8.60
C ASN A 232 -10.37 -11.34 7.83
N ASN A 233 -10.52 -12.48 8.50
CA ASN A 233 -11.09 -13.70 7.95
C ASN A 233 -11.89 -14.47 9.00
N CYS A 234 -12.85 -15.26 8.55
CA CYS A 234 -13.57 -16.19 9.40
C CYS A 234 -12.69 -17.42 9.71
N PRO A 235 -12.53 -17.84 10.98
CA PRO A 235 -11.75 -19.03 11.31
C PRO A 235 -12.45 -20.33 10.86
N GLU A 236 -13.77 -20.31 10.66
CA GLU A 236 -14.55 -21.50 10.30
C GLU A 236 -14.63 -21.69 8.78
N CYS A 237 -15.18 -20.71 8.06
CA CYS A 237 -15.35 -20.82 6.59
C CYS A 237 -14.18 -20.25 5.78
N ASN A 238 -13.15 -19.70 6.44
CA ASN A 238 -11.99 -19.05 5.83
C ASN A 238 -12.32 -17.90 4.85
N ASN A 239 -13.55 -17.38 4.88
CA ASN A 239 -13.93 -16.22 4.07
C ASN A 239 -13.13 -14.99 4.52
N ARG A 240 -12.46 -14.31 3.59
CA ARG A 240 -11.75 -13.05 3.84
C ARG A 240 -12.70 -11.87 3.68
N PHE A 241 -12.62 -10.93 4.60
CA PHE A 241 -13.42 -9.72 4.57
C PHE A 241 -12.62 -8.59 3.93
N SER A 242 -13.24 -7.82 3.04
CA SER A 242 -12.64 -6.61 2.50
C SER A 242 -12.44 -5.59 3.61
N SER A 243 -11.33 -4.87 3.64
CA SER A 243 -11.10 -3.83 4.64
C SER A 243 -11.63 -2.48 4.15
N CYS A 244 -12.22 -1.72 5.07
CA CYS A 244 -12.65 -0.35 4.83
C CYS A 244 -11.43 0.54 4.65
N VAL A 245 -11.24 1.08 3.45
CA VAL A 245 -10.11 1.96 3.14
C VAL A 245 -10.16 3.28 3.93
N ALA A 246 -11.27 3.64 4.54
CA ALA A 246 -11.35 4.83 5.40
C ALA A 246 -10.94 4.56 6.86
N THR A 247 -11.17 3.34 7.37
CA THR A 247 -11.07 3.03 8.81
C THR A 247 -10.18 1.84 9.15
N GLY A 248 -9.78 1.03 8.17
CA GLY A 248 -9.00 -0.20 8.37
C GLY A 248 -9.80 -1.38 8.90
N ARG A 249 -11.08 -1.18 9.27
CA ARG A 249 -11.95 -2.24 9.81
C ARG A 249 -12.46 -3.18 8.72
N PRO A 250 -12.70 -4.46 9.02
CA PRO A 250 -13.34 -5.35 8.06
C PRO A 250 -14.77 -4.91 7.74
N LEU A 251 -15.13 -4.95 6.46
CA LEU A 251 -16.47 -4.69 5.95
C LEU A 251 -17.29 -5.97 6.05
N MET A 252 -18.09 -6.04 7.11
CA MET A 252 -18.91 -7.21 7.44
C MET A 252 -20.36 -7.03 6.96
N ASP A 253 -20.87 -5.80 6.97
CA ASP A 253 -22.14 -5.46 6.35
C ASP A 253 -21.94 -5.22 4.84
N THR A 254 -22.53 -6.08 4.02
CA THR A 254 -22.45 -6.02 2.55
C THR A 254 -23.45 -5.05 1.93
N SER A 255 -24.42 -4.54 2.69
CA SER A 255 -25.51 -3.71 2.17
C SER A 255 -25.12 -2.25 1.96
N LEU A 256 -24.15 -1.73 2.71
CA LEU A 256 -23.74 -0.32 2.72
C LEU A 256 -22.25 -0.14 2.39
N ILE A 257 -21.81 -0.72 1.26
CA ILE A 257 -20.44 -0.65 0.78
C ILE A 257 -20.33 0.30 -0.42
N TRP A 258 -19.47 1.32 -0.27
CA TRP A 258 -18.99 2.12 -1.38
C TRP A 258 -17.69 1.53 -1.94
N THR A 259 -17.54 1.51 -3.27
CA THR A 259 -16.31 1.08 -3.94
C THR A 259 -15.79 2.17 -4.87
N CYS A 260 -14.51 2.50 -4.74
CA CYS A 260 -13.86 3.50 -5.59
C CYS A 260 -13.82 3.03 -7.05
N ARG A 261 -14.23 3.89 -7.99
CA ARG A 261 -14.21 3.57 -9.42
C ARG A 261 -12.80 3.43 -10.01
N VAL A 262 -11.81 4.08 -9.39
CA VAL A 262 -10.41 4.10 -9.84
C VAL A 262 -9.62 2.94 -9.23
N CYS A 263 -9.41 2.94 -7.91
CA CYS A 263 -8.57 1.92 -7.27
C CYS A 263 -9.32 0.63 -6.89
N LYS A 264 -10.65 0.57 -7.04
CA LYS A 264 -11.50 -0.59 -6.68
C LYS A 264 -11.48 -1.01 -5.21
N HIS A 265 -10.93 -0.17 -4.32
CA HIS A 265 -10.99 -0.40 -2.88
C HIS A 265 -12.31 0.09 -2.30
N SER A 266 -12.75 -0.58 -1.24
CA SER A 266 -14.07 -0.37 -0.64
C SER A 266 -13.98 0.35 0.71
N ALA A 267 -15.05 1.04 1.07
CA ALA A 267 -15.27 1.60 2.40
C ALA A 267 -16.76 1.51 2.76
N ALA A 268 -17.08 1.62 4.05
CA ALA A 268 -18.46 1.77 4.48
C ALA A 268 -19.01 3.09 3.97
N GLU A 269 -20.24 3.11 3.47
CA GLU A 269 -20.82 4.28 2.81
C GLU A 269 -20.80 5.53 3.71
N HIS A 270 -21.15 5.39 4.98
CA HIS A 270 -21.13 6.47 5.97
C HIS A 270 -19.73 7.08 6.21
N ASP A 271 -18.67 6.28 6.08
CA ASP A 271 -17.28 6.75 6.23
C ASP A 271 -16.81 7.57 5.01
N VAL A 272 -17.51 7.42 3.88
CA VAL A 272 -17.19 8.08 2.59
C VAL A 272 -17.99 9.37 2.41
N LEU A 273 -19.25 9.42 2.87
CA LEU A 273 -20.13 10.59 2.75
C LEU A 273 -19.54 11.90 3.30
N THR A 274 -18.62 11.80 4.26
CA THR A 274 -17.94 12.96 4.87
C THR A 274 -16.70 13.41 4.11
N ARG A 275 -16.40 12.81 2.95
CA ARG A 275 -15.14 12.99 2.21
C ARG A 275 -15.41 13.42 0.77
N ASN A 276 -14.48 14.21 0.23
CA ASN A 276 -14.51 14.65 -1.16
C ASN A 276 -13.66 13.78 -2.10
N SER A 277 -12.83 12.90 -1.54
CA SER A 277 -11.89 12.07 -2.31
C SER A 277 -11.68 10.70 -1.66
N CYS A 278 -11.39 9.69 -2.48
CA CYS A 278 -11.02 8.34 -2.05
C CYS A 278 -9.84 8.39 -1.04
N PRO A 279 -9.94 7.72 0.13
CA PRO A 279 -8.86 7.72 1.14
C PRO A 279 -7.52 7.15 0.64
N LEU A 280 -7.55 6.21 -0.31
CA LEU A 280 -6.35 5.59 -0.86
C LEU A 280 -5.79 6.37 -2.04
N CYS A 281 -6.55 6.46 -3.14
CA CYS A 281 -6.04 6.98 -4.40
C CYS A 281 -6.32 8.48 -4.63
N HIS A 282 -7.06 9.14 -3.74
CA HIS A 282 -7.37 10.57 -3.82
C HIS A 282 -8.17 11.00 -5.06
N SER A 283 -8.76 10.06 -5.81
CA SER A 283 -9.74 10.39 -6.85
C SER A 283 -11.00 11.02 -6.22
N PRO A 284 -11.67 11.96 -6.91
CA PRO A 284 -12.95 12.50 -6.46
C PRO A 284 -13.99 11.40 -6.24
N ILE A 285 -14.83 11.55 -5.21
CA ILE A 285 -15.95 10.66 -4.89
C ILE A 285 -17.18 11.05 -5.72
#